data_AF-A0A955VVJ1-F1
#
_entry.id   AF-A0A955VVJ1-F1
#
_cell.length_a   1.000
_cell.length_b   1.000
_cell.length_c   1.000
_cell.angle_alpha   90.00
_cell.angle_beta   90.00
_cell.angle_gamma   90.00
#
_symmetry.space_group_name_H-M   'P 1'
#
loop_
_entity.id
_entity.type
_entity.pdbx_description
1 polymer ?
#
loop_
_entity_poly.entity_id
_entity_poly.type
_entity_poly.pdbx_seq_one_letter_code
_entity_poly.pdbx_strand_id
1 'polypeptide(L)'
;MNRGWRIAGLFFCLALTAPTLSFAQSADYSAAKQRGSSAFQAGNFEEAAEYFKEAFSIEPRGNLLYNIGLCYEKAGRTDEAVKFYQRFVSALPNSPKRPAVQRKIDELKTELQGRYQEVNVATSPPEAVIFVDDKAKGALGRAPVSFKLLPGSYVVIAELPGHEPARQRIELTESVPAMVDLVLIPSDEVGTVTFLVSERNADVMVDGRRVGKSPVTEPLRLRAGPHDVLVMKPGYAPWKRKLDVPAGGEKRLQVQLADEAGGDLAGGGGGGGGSIWPWVTMGVGVAA
;
A
#
# COMPACT_ATOMS: atom_id res chain seq x y z
N MET A 1 36.01 -40.70 -68.57
CA MET A 1 34.88 -39.92 -68.02
C MET A 1 35.03 -39.81 -66.52
N ASN A 2 34.97 -38.57 -66.02
CA ASN A 2 35.38 -38.17 -64.68
C ASN A 2 34.35 -38.50 -63.58
N ARG A 3 34.93 -38.67 -62.38
CA ARG A 3 34.34 -39.01 -61.09
C ARG A 3 33.37 -37.92 -60.59
N GLY A 4 32.15 -38.31 -60.22
CA GLY A 4 31.17 -37.47 -59.53
C GLY A 4 31.18 -37.71 -58.02
N TRP A 5 31.49 -36.67 -57.27
CA TRP A 5 31.55 -36.61 -55.81
C TRP A 5 30.15 -36.80 -55.19
N ARG A 6 29.98 -37.75 -54.26
CA ARG A 6 28.78 -37.83 -53.42
C ARG A 6 29.13 -37.44 -52.00
N ILE A 7 28.58 -36.31 -51.58
CA ILE A 7 28.78 -35.65 -50.29
C ILE A 7 28.09 -36.48 -49.21
N ALA A 8 28.85 -36.92 -48.21
CA ALA A 8 28.33 -37.50 -46.99
C ALA A 8 27.82 -36.36 -46.08
N GLY A 9 26.50 -36.14 -46.07
CA GLY A 9 25.84 -35.22 -45.15
C GLY A 9 25.61 -35.91 -43.80
N LEU A 10 26.47 -35.61 -42.83
CA LEU A 10 26.28 -36.01 -41.43
C LEU A 10 25.23 -35.08 -40.79
N PHE A 11 23.98 -35.52 -40.70
CA PHE A 11 22.96 -34.85 -39.90
C PHE A 11 23.21 -35.17 -38.42
N PHE A 12 24.00 -34.34 -37.75
CA PHE A 12 24.11 -34.35 -36.29
C PHE A 12 22.91 -33.56 -35.74
N CYS A 13 21.82 -34.27 -35.40
CA CYS A 13 20.75 -33.72 -34.57
C CYS A 13 21.30 -33.45 -33.18
N LEU A 14 21.74 -32.21 -32.92
CA LEU A 14 21.97 -31.71 -31.58
C LEU A 14 20.60 -31.56 -30.89
N ALA A 15 20.13 -32.64 -30.25
CA ALA A 15 19.03 -32.55 -29.30
C ALA A 15 19.54 -31.73 -28.10
N LEU A 16 19.25 -30.43 -28.10
CA LEU A 16 19.31 -29.59 -26.90
C LEU A 16 18.27 -30.13 -25.93
N THR A 17 18.67 -31.09 -25.10
CA THR A 17 17.85 -31.50 -23.98
C THR A 17 17.81 -30.31 -23.02
N ALA A 18 16.62 -29.78 -22.78
CA ALA A 18 16.36 -28.84 -21.71
C ALA A 18 15.75 -29.56 -20.49
N PRO A 19 16.50 -30.34 -19.69
CA PRO A 19 15.97 -30.93 -18.45
C PRO A 19 16.24 -30.07 -17.20
N THR A 20 16.87 -28.90 -17.29
CA THR A 20 17.35 -28.17 -16.10
C THR A 20 16.26 -27.41 -15.32
N LEU A 21 15.28 -26.85 -16.01
CA LEU A 21 14.24 -26.02 -15.39
C LEU A 21 13.26 -26.80 -14.51
N SER A 22 12.80 -27.97 -14.97
CA SER A 22 11.80 -28.77 -14.22
C SER A 22 12.39 -29.41 -12.96
N PHE A 23 13.65 -29.84 -13.01
CA PHE A 23 14.33 -30.40 -11.84
C PHE A 23 14.54 -29.34 -10.75
N ALA A 24 15.02 -28.14 -11.11
CA ALA A 24 15.17 -27.02 -10.20
C ALA A 24 13.82 -26.63 -9.54
N GLN A 25 12.75 -26.51 -10.33
CA GLN A 25 11.40 -26.22 -9.80
C GLN A 25 10.90 -27.28 -8.80
N SER A 26 11.15 -28.56 -9.07
CA SER A 26 10.76 -29.64 -8.15
C SER A 26 11.55 -29.63 -6.83
N ALA A 27 12.82 -29.23 -6.88
CA ALA A 27 13.66 -29.07 -5.69
C ALA A 27 13.23 -27.86 -4.85
N ASP A 28 12.96 -26.73 -5.49
CA ASP A 28 12.47 -25.51 -4.84
C ASP A 28 11.09 -25.74 -4.18
N TYR A 29 10.20 -26.45 -4.87
CA TYR A 29 8.90 -26.88 -4.32
C TYR A 29 9.08 -27.71 -3.03
N SER A 30 9.95 -28.73 -3.08
CA SER A 30 10.19 -29.61 -1.94
C SER A 30 10.79 -28.85 -0.76
N ALA A 31 11.72 -27.94 -1.03
CA ALA A 31 12.36 -27.10 -0.02
C ALA A 31 11.33 -26.18 0.66
N ALA A 32 10.52 -25.45 -0.11
CA ALA A 32 9.46 -24.59 0.43
C ALA A 32 8.44 -25.38 1.27
N LYS A 33 7.99 -26.54 0.77
CA LYS A 33 7.07 -27.41 1.50
C LYS A 33 7.67 -27.93 2.82
N GLN A 34 8.96 -28.27 2.82
CA GLN A 34 9.65 -28.75 4.02
C GLN A 34 9.76 -27.63 5.06
N ARG A 35 10.14 -26.41 4.65
CA ARG A 35 10.15 -25.23 5.53
C ARG A 35 8.77 -24.98 6.15
N GLY A 36 7.70 -25.04 5.35
CA GLY A 36 6.33 -24.90 5.85
C GLY A 36 5.95 -25.96 6.88
N SER A 37 6.38 -27.20 6.66
CA SER A 37 6.14 -28.30 7.60
C SER A 37 6.93 -28.14 8.91
N SER A 38 8.19 -27.70 8.83
CA SER A 38 9.01 -27.39 10.01
C SER A 38 8.45 -26.22 10.81
N ALA A 39 8.07 -25.12 10.16
CA ALA A 39 7.43 -23.96 10.80
C ALA A 39 6.10 -24.35 11.47
N PHE A 40 5.29 -25.18 10.80
CA PHE A 40 4.03 -25.69 11.37
C PHE A 40 4.26 -26.52 12.64
N GLN A 41 5.27 -27.40 12.63
CA GLN A 41 5.64 -28.20 13.80
C GLN A 41 6.18 -27.34 14.94
N ALA A 42 6.84 -26.22 14.62
CA ALA A 42 7.32 -25.25 15.60
C ALA A 42 6.20 -24.35 16.17
N GLY A 43 4.97 -24.45 15.66
CA GLY A 43 3.85 -23.59 16.07
C GLY A 43 3.83 -22.21 15.39
N ASN A 44 4.78 -21.94 14.47
CA ASN A 44 4.86 -20.71 13.70
C ASN A 44 3.87 -20.75 12.53
N PHE A 45 2.57 -20.69 12.83
CA PHE A 45 1.53 -20.99 11.85
C PHE A 45 1.44 -19.97 10.71
N GLU A 46 1.62 -18.67 10.98
CA GLU A 46 1.61 -17.66 9.90
C GLU A 46 2.81 -17.85 8.95
N GLU A 47 4.01 -18.07 9.49
CA GLU A 47 5.21 -18.36 8.70
C GLU A 47 5.05 -19.65 7.88
N ALA A 48 4.46 -20.69 8.47
CA ALA A 48 4.15 -21.93 7.77
C ALA A 48 3.21 -21.72 6.58
N ALA A 49 2.20 -20.84 6.73
CA ALA A 49 1.30 -20.48 5.65
C ALA A 49 2.04 -19.80 4.50
N GLU A 50 3.00 -18.91 4.78
CA GLU A 50 3.83 -18.26 3.76
C GLU A 50 4.65 -19.28 2.96
N TYR A 51 5.36 -20.21 3.63
CA TYR A 51 6.12 -21.26 2.94
C TYR A 51 5.23 -22.20 2.13
N PHE A 52 4.03 -22.53 2.61
CA PHE A 52 3.10 -23.33 1.80
C PHE A 52 2.53 -22.55 0.61
N LYS A 53 2.36 -21.22 0.70
CA LYS A 53 2.00 -20.37 -0.43
C LYS A 53 3.13 -20.26 -1.45
N GLU A 54 4.39 -20.18 -1.00
CA GLU A 54 5.59 -20.30 -1.86
C GLU A 54 5.59 -21.65 -2.59
N ALA A 55 5.38 -22.77 -1.88
CA ALA A 55 5.27 -24.07 -2.52
C ALA A 55 4.11 -24.14 -3.52
N PHE A 56 2.98 -23.49 -3.23
CA PHE A 56 1.82 -23.43 -4.12
C PHE A 56 2.06 -22.56 -5.36
N SER A 57 2.86 -21.48 -5.27
CA SER A 57 3.21 -20.65 -6.43
C SER A 57 4.18 -21.35 -7.38
N ILE A 58 5.02 -22.25 -6.86
CA ILE A 58 5.91 -23.11 -7.66
C ILE A 58 5.11 -24.24 -8.31
N GLU A 59 4.40 -25.03 -7.51
CA GLU A 59 3.51 -26.09 -8.00
C GLU A 59 2.11 -25.97 -7.37
N PRO A 60 1.09 -25.52 -8.13
CA PRO A 60 -0.28 -25.35 -7.65
C PRO A 60 -0.99 -26.68 -7.33
N ARG A 61 -0.63 -27.33 -6.23
CA ARG A 61 -1.23 -28.59 -5.78
C ARG A 61 -2.38 -28.34 -4.82
N GLY A 62 -3.57 -28.84 -5.13
CA GLY A 62 -4.78 -28.61 -4.34
C GLY A 62 -4.65 -28.99 -2.86
N ASN A 63 -3.88 -30.03 -2.51
CA ASN A 63 -3.64 -30.42 -1.12
C ASN A 63 -2.92 -29.35 -0.28
N LEU A 64 -2.13 -28.47 -0.91
CA LEU A 64 -1.50 -27.36 -0.20
C LEU A 64 -2.53 -26.32 0.27
N LEU A 65 -3.67 -26.18 -0.43
CA LEU A 65 -4.74 -25.27 -0.01
C LEU A 65 -5.32 -25.68 1.36
N TYR A 66 -5.43 -26.99 1.63
CA TYR A 66 -5.82 -27.48 2.95
C TYR A 66 -4.77 -27.14 4.01
N ASN A 67 -3.47 -27.34 3.71
CA ASN A 67 -2.40 -27.02 4.65
C ASN A 67 -2.34 -25.53 4.98
N ILE A 68 -2.49 -24.67 3.97
CA ILE A 68 -2.52 -23.20 4.16
C ILE A 68 -3.74 -22.81 5.01
N GLY A 69 -4.92 -23.35 4.71
CA GLY A 69 -6.13 -23.11 5.51
C GLY A 69 -5.97 -23.54 6.98
N LEU A 70 -5.35 -24.70 7.21
CA LEU A 70 -5.06 -25.22 8.56
C LEU A 70 -4.06 -24.35 9.32
N CYS A 71 -3.05 -23.80 8.64
CA CYS A 71 -2.12 -22.85 9.24
C CYS A 71 -2.86 -21.59 9.69
N TYR A 72 -3.66 -20.97 8.81
CA TYR A 72 -4.41 -19.77 9.17
C TYR A 72 -5.41 -20.00 10.29
N GLU A 73 -6.08 -21.16 10.30
CA GLU A 73 -6.98 -21.52 11.40
C GLU A 73 -6.23 -21.61 12.74
N LYS A 74 -5.08 -22.29 12.77
CA LYS A 74 -4.27 -22.39 13.99
C LYS A 74 -3.65 -21.05 14.40
N ALA A 75 -3.48 -20.12 13.47
CA ALA A 75 -3.06 -18.75 13.73
C ALA A 75 -4.22 -17.84 14.22
N GLY A 76 -5.47 -18.33 14.30
CA GLY A 76 -6.64 -17.51 14.64
C GLY A 76 -7.11 -16.58 13.51
N ARG A 77 -6.55 -16.73 12.30
CA ARG A 77 -6.90 -15.98 11.08
C ARG A 77 -8.07 -16.68 10.38
N THR A 78 -9.21 -16.71 11.07
CA THR A 78 -10.41 -17.48 10.70
C THR A 78 -10.93 -17.13 9.29
N ASP A 79 -10.88 -15.86 8.89
CA ASP A 79 -11.31 -15.39 7.58
C ASP A 79 -10.44 -15.95 6.43
N GLU A 80 -9.12 -15.91 6.60
CA GLU A 80 -8.16 -16.50 5.64
C GLU A 80 -8.31 -18.03 5.58
N ALA A 81 -8.48 -18.68 6.73
CA ALA A 81 -8.72 -20.12 6.80
C ALA A 81 -9.93 -20.54 5.95
N VAL A 82 -11.06 -19.83 6.09
CA VAL A 82 -12.27 -20.07 5.30
C VAL A 82 -11.99 -19.93 3.80
N LYS A 83 -11.28 -18.88 3.37
CA LYS A 83 -10.94 -18.66 1.95
C LYS A 83 -10.15 -19.83 1.36
N PHE A 84 -9.10 -20.29 2.06
CA PHE A 84 -8.27 -21.39 1.57
C PHE A 84 -8.98 -22.75 1.62
N TYR A 85 -9.81 -23.00 2.63
CA TYR A 85 -10.65 -24.19 2.68
C TYR A 85 -11.70 -24.22 1.57
N GLN A 86 -12.34 -23.10 1.24
CA GLN A 86 -13.26 -23.02 0.10
C GLN A 86 -12.54 -23.31 -1.23
N ARG A 87 -11.32 -22.78 -1.41
CA ARG A 87 -10.48 -23.11 -2.57
C ARG A 87 -10.13 -24.59 -2.61
N PHE A 88 -9.80 -25.22 -1.48
CA PHE A 88 -9.55 -26.66 -1.40
C PHE A 88 -10.76 -27.49 -1.83
N VAL A 89 -11.94 -27.21 -1.27
CA VAL A 89 -13.20 -27.92 -1.58
C VAL A 89 -13.56 -27.78 -3.06
N SER A 90 -13.29 -26.61 -3.65
CA SER A 90 -13.52 -26.33 -5.07
C SER A 90 -12.52 -27.04 -5.98
N ALA A 91 -11.23 -27.03 -5.61
CA ALA A 91 -10.15 -27.62 -6.41
C ALA A 91 -10.14 -29.15 -6.37
N LEU A 92 -10.58 -29.76 -5.26
CA LEU A 92 -10.56 -31.20 -5.06
C LEU A 92 -11.96 -31.74 -4.69
N PRO A 93 -12.91 -31.75 -5.64
CA PRO A 93 -14.29 -32.11 -5.37
C PRO A 93 -14.48 -33.55 -4.86
N ASN A 94 -13.55 -34.46 -5.18
CA ASN A 94 -13.59 -35.88 -4.80
C ASN A 94 -12.65 -36.23 -3.64
N SER A 95 -12.05 -35.24 -2.95
CA SER A 95 -11.16 -35.53 -1.84
C SER A 95 -11.92 -36.16 -0.66
N PRO A 96 -11.39 -37.23 -0.03
CA PRO A 96 -12.00 -37.81 1.17
C PRO A 96 -12.03 -36.84 2.35
N LYS A 97 -11.17 -35.80 2.35
CA LYS A 97 -11.18 -34.75 3.39
C LYS A 97 -12.29 -33.71 3.17
N ARG A 98 -12.91 -33.65 1.98
CA ARG A 98 -13.87 -32.61 1.61
C ARG A 98 -15.03 -32.48 2.61
N PRO A 99 -15.71 -33.54 3.08
CA PRO A 99 -16.82 -33.39 4.03
C PRO A 99 -16.38 -32.83 5.39
N ALA A 100 -15.18 -33.19 5.85
CA ALA A 100 -14.62 -32.65 7.10
C ALA A 100 -14.25 -31.17 6.94
N VAL A 101 -13.63 -30.81 5.82
CA VAL A 101 -13.28 -29.40 5.52
C VAL A 101 -14.54 -28.56 5.33
N GLN A 102 -15.60 -29.09 4.72
CA GLN A 102 -16.87 -28.38 4.56
C GLN A 102 -17.51 -28.05 5.91
N ARG A 103 -17.59 -29.01 6.83
CA ARG A 103 -18.06 -28.76 8.20
C ARG A 103 -17.25 -27.66 8.88
N LYS A 104 -15.94 -27.67 8.69
CA LYS A 104 -15.05 -26.64 9.23
C LYS A 104 -15.30 -25.26 8.64
N ILE A 105 -15.56 -25.17 7.33
CA ILE A 105 -15.97 -23.92 6.70
C ILE A 105 -17.25 -23.39 7.35
N ASP A 106 -18.24 -24.26 7.59
CA ASP A 106 -19.53 -23.88 8.15
C ASP A 106 -19.39 -23.44 9.63
N GLU A 107 -18.60 -24.16 10.42
CA GLU A 107 -18.24 -23.82 11.80
C GLU A 107 -17.53 -22.46 11.89
N LEU A 108 -16.45 -22.28 11.12
CA LEU A 108 -15.67 -21.04 11.12
C LEU A 108 -16.49 -19.86 10.59
N LYS A 109 -17.36 -20.07 9.59
CA LYS A 109 -18.28 -19.02 9.13
C LYS A 109 -19.28 -18.62 10.21
N THR A 110 -19.77 -19.58 11.00
CA THR A 110 -20.68 -19.30 12.11
C THR A 110 -19.97 -18.51 13.21
N GLU A 111 -18.71 -18.85 13.51
CA GLU A 111 -17.86 -18.06 14.43
C GLU A 111 -17.69 -16.62 13.93
N LEU A 112 -17.36 -16.45 12.65
CA LEU A 112 -17.20 -15.12 12.05
C LEU A 112 -18.52 -14.33 12.09
N GLN A 113 -19.66 -14.97 11.82
CA GLN A 113 -20.98 -14.34 11.85
C GLN A 113 -21.27 -13.61 13.18
N GLY A 114 -20.87 -14.20 14.31
CA GLY A 114 -21.02 -13.59 15.63
C GLY A 114 -20.03 -12.45 15.92
N ARG A 115 -18.96 -12.33 15.13
CA ARG A 115 -17.90 -11.32 15.33
C ARG A 115 -18.06 -10.08 14.46
N TYR A 116 -18.81 -10.16 13.36
CA TYR A 116 -19.03 -9.02 12.49
C TYR A 116 -19.65 -7.85 13.25
N GLN A 117 -19.06 -6.67 13.05
CA GLN A 117 -19.54 -5.40 13.54
C GLN A 117 -20.25 -4.64 12.42
N GLU A 118 -21.33 -3.97 12.79
CA GLU A 118 -22.02 -3.07 11.88
C GLU A 118 -21.24 -1.76 11.74
N VAL A 119 -21.07 -1.33 10.50
CA VAL A 119 -20.41 -0.08 10.13
C VAL A 119 -21.41 0.75 9.36
N ASN A 120 -21.71 1.92 9.90
CA ASN A 120 -22.61 2.90 9.31
C ASN A 120 -21.78 4.04 8.75
N VAL A 121 -21.86 4.25 7.44
CA VAL A 121 -21.11 5.30 6.74
C VAL A 121 -22.09 6.32 6.18
N ALA A 122 -21.91 7.57 6.56
CA ALA A 122 -22.60 8.71 5.97
C ALA A 122 -21.59 9.66 5.32
N THR A 123 -22.04 10.39 4.30
CA THR A 123 -21.21 11.39 3.64
C THR A 123 -21.90 12.72 3.52
N SER A 124 -21.09 13.78 3.51
CA SER A 124 -21.52 15.13 3.14
C SER A 124 -20.67 15.61 1.97
N PRO A 125 -21.28 15.87 0.78
CA PRO A 125 -22.67 15.58 0.43
C PRO A 125 -23.03 14.07 0.41
N PRO A 126 -24.33 13.70 0.45
CA PRO A 126 -24.77 12.30 0.38
C PRO A 126 -24.52 11.67 -1.00
N GLU A 127 -24.87 10.39 -1.16
CA GLU A 127 -24.78 9.61 -2.42
C GLU A 127 -23.35 9.25 -2.88
N ALA A 128 -22.33 9.50 -2.05
CA ALA A 128 -20.98 9.06 -2.36
C ALA A 128 -20.90 7.52 -2.36
N VAL A 129 -20.17 6.96 -3.32
CA VAL A 129 -19.91 5.52 -3.43
C VAL A 129 -18.86 5.12 -2.40
N ILE A 130 -19.17 4.12 -1.58
CA ILE A 130 -18.33 3.67 -0.49
C ILE A 130 -17.55 2.41 -0.87
N PHE A 131 -16.25 2.42 -0.56
CA PHE A 131 -15.32 1.29 -0.69
C PHE A 131 -14.58 1.08 0.64
N VAL A 132 -14.05 -0.13 0.83
CA VAL A 132 -13.20 -0.46 1.99
C VAL A 132 -11.89 -1.10 1.51
N ASP A 133 -10.78 -0.53 1.96
CA ASP A 133 -9.39 -0.86 1.65
C ASP A 133 -9.02 -0.76 0.17
N ASP A 134 -9.55 -1.68 -0.64
CA ASP A 134 -9.21 -1.86 -2.04
C ASP A 134 -10.47 -1.74 -2.89
N LYS A 135 -10.49 -0.72 -3.76
CA LYS A 135 -11.60 -0.47 -4.69
C LYS A 135 -11.84 -1.63 -5.65
N ALA A 136 -10.83 -2.47 -5.92
CA ALA A 136 -10.98 -3.65 -6.79
C ALA A 136 -11.91 -4.71 -6.19
N LYS A 137 -12.17 -4.69 -4.88
CA LYS A 137 -13.14 -5.58 -4.21
C LYS A 137 -14.60 -5.21 -4.48
N GLY A 138 -14.84 -4.08 -5.15
CA GLY A 138 -16.18 -3.58 -5.47
C GLY A 138 -16.70 -2.58 -4.45
N ALA A 139 -17.73 -1.84 -4.86
CA ALA A 139 -18.41 -0.88 -3.99
C ALA A 139 -19.33 -1.58 -2.99
N LEU A 140 -19.40 -1.05 -1.76
CA LEU A 140 -20.31 -1.52 -0.71
C LEU A 140 -21.70 -0.87 -0.80
N GLY A 141 -21.83 0.22 -1.55
CA GLY A 141 -23.08 0.93 -1.77
C GLY A 141 -22.88 2.43 -1.89
N ARG A 142 -23.97 3.19 -1.78
CA ARG A 142 -23.97 4.65 -1.74
C ARG A 142 -24.37 5.12 -0.36
N ALA A 143 -23.69 6.13 0.16
CA ALA A 143 -23.96 6.66 1.48
C ALA A 143 -25.29 7.45 1.53
N PRO A 144 -26.07 7.33 2.62
CA PRO A 144 -25.78 6.53 3.82
C PRO A 144 -25.91 5.02 3.58
N VAL A 145 -24.94 4.24 4.05
CA VAL A 145 -24.89 2.78 3.87
C VAL A 145 -24.43 2.07 5.14
N SER A 146 -25.03 0.92 5.41
CA SER A 146 -24.68 0.02 6.51
C SER A 146 -24.17 -1.31 5.96
N PHE A 147 -23.03 -1.78 6.47
CA PHE A 147 -22.47 -3.09 6.11
C PHE A 147 -21.74 -3.71 7.30
N LYS A 148 -21.33 -4.97 7.16
CA LYS A 148 -20.71 -5.75 8.22
C LYS A 148 -19.24 -6.03 7.91
N LEU A 149 -18.36 -5.72 8.86
CA LEU A 149 -16.93 -6.03 8.81
C LEU A 149 -16.49 -6.77 10.06
N LEU A 150 -15.47 -7.62 9.94
CA LEU A 150 -14.84 -8.22 11.13
C LEU A 150 -14.03 -7.17 11.89
N PRO A 151 -13.77 -7.35 13.19
CA PRO A 151 -12.83 -6.52 13.93
C PRO A 151 -11.48 -6.44 13.19
N GLY A 152 -10.89 -5.26 13.14
CA GLY A 152 -9.69 -5.00 12.35
C GLY A 152 -9.51 -3.53 11.98
N SER A 153 -8.40 -3.22 11.32
CA SER A 153 -8.11 -1.88 10.80
C SER A 153 -8.48 -1.81 9.32
N TYR A 154 -9.26 -0.80 8.96
CA TYR A 154 -9.76 -0.60 7.61
C TYR A 154 -9.57 0.84 7.16
N VAL A 155 -9.50 1.07 5.85
CA VAL A 155 -9.61 2.40 5.26
C VAL A 155 -10.94 2.49 4.52
N VAL A 156 -11.86 3.31 5.03
CA VAL A 156 -13.10 3.66 4.34
C VAL A 156 -12.81 4.76 3.33
N ILE A 157 -13.22 4.53 2.08
CA ILE A 157 -13.01 5.45 0.97
C ILE A 157 -14.38 5.85 0.43
N ALA A 158 -14.63 7.15 0.32
CA ALA A 158 -15.83 7.68 -0.32
C ALA A 158 -15.48 8.44 -1.59
N GLU A 159 -16.22 8.18 -2.67
CA GLU A 159 -16.05 8.87 -3.95
C GLU A 159 -17.37 9.42 -4.46
N LEU A 160 -17.35 10.68 -4.90
CA LEU A 160 -18.49 11.32 -5.53
C LEU A 160 -17.99 12.12 -6.74
N PRO A 161 -18.65 12.04 -7.91
CA PRO A 161 -18.27 12.83 -9.07
C PRO A 161 -18.17 14.33 -8.74
N GLY A 162 -17.12 14.98 -9.25
CA GLY A 162 -16.85 16.40 -8.97
C GLY A 162 -16.30 16.69 -7.58
N HIS A 163 -15.95 15.67 -6.78
CA HIS A 163 -15.37 15.83 -5.46
C HIS A 163 -14.10 15.00 -5.30
N GLU A 164 -13.26 15.45 -4.38
CA GLU A 164 -12.10 14.72 -3.92
C GLU A 164 -12.47 13.47 -3.13
N PRO A 165 -11.79 12.33 -3.36
CA PRO A 165 -12.04 11.12 -2.61
C PRO A 165 -11.65 11.33 -1.14
N ALA A 166 -12.61 11.12 -0.24
CA ALA A 166 -12.37 11.16 1.19
C ALA A 166 -11.90 9.78 1.66
N ARG A 167 -10.93 9.76 2.59
CA ARG A 167 -10.38 8.52 3.16
C ARG A 167 -10.28 8.65 4.67
N GLN A 168 -10.79 7.66 5.39
CA GLN A 168 -10.67 7.59 6.85
C GLN A 168 -10.27 6.19 7.28
N ARG A 169 -9.24 6.10 8.13
CA ARG A 169 -8.89 4.86 8.80
C ARG A 169 -9.81 4.67 9.99
N ILE A 170 -10.37 3.47 10.12
CA ILE A 170 -11.18 3.06 11.27
C ILE A 170 -10.56 1.81 11.90
N GLU A 171 -10.72 1.69 13.22
CA GLU A 171 -10.39 0.49 13.98
C GLU A 171 -11.67 -0.08 14.54
N LEU A 172 -12.03 -1.28 14.08
CA LEU A 172 -13.23 -1.99 14.53
C LEU A 172 -12.87 -2.93 15.67
N THR A 173 -13.53 -2.76 16.80
CA THR A 173 -13.44 -3.63 17.99
C THR A 173 -14.77 -4.35 18.21
N GLU A 174 -14.79 -5.40 19.02
CA GLU A 174 -15.97 -6.26 19.21
C GLU A 174 -17.14 -5.62 19.97
N SER A 175 -17.02 -4.37 20.46
CA SER A 175 -17.91 -3.82 21.47
C SER A 175 -18.86 -2.71 21.01
N VAL A 176 -18.61 -2.04 19.87
CA VAL A 176 -19.42 -0.88 19.45
C VAL A 176 -19.54 -0.80 17.92
N PRO A 177 -20.76 -0.61 17.37
CA PRO A 177 -20.94 -0.27 15.96
C PRO A 177 -20.14 0.98 15.58
N ALA A 178 -19.48 0.96 14.44
CA ALA A 178 -18.71 2.11 13.98
C ALA A 178 -19.59 3.07 13.19
N MET A 179 -19.53 4.36 13.56
CA MET A 179 -20.09 5.45 12.78
C MET A 179 -18.95 6.21 12.08
N VAL A 180 -19.09 6.39 10.77
CA VAL A 180 -18.07 7.04 9.93
C VAL A 180 -18.73 8.15 9.13
N ASP A 181 -18.38 9.39 9.44
CA ASP A 181 -18.85 10.58 8.74
C ASP A 181 -17.73 11.16 7.87
N LEU A 182 -17.86 11.03 6.56
CA LEU A 182 -16.88 11.55 5.60
C LEU A 182 -17.38 12.84 4.96
N VAL A 183 -16.55 13.88 4.99
CA VAL A 183 -16.81 15.14 4.28
C VAL A 183 -15.98 15.15 3.01
N LEU A 184 -16.64 15.20 1.86
CA LEU A 184 -15.99 15.30 0.56
C LEU A 184 -15.84 16.78 0.19
N ILE A 185 -14.71 17.11 -0.41
CA ILE A 185 -14.38 18.48 -0.83
C ILE A 185 -14.65 18.56 -2.33
N PRO A 186 -15.39 19.56 -2.84
CA PRO A 186 -15.52 19.78 -4.28
C PRO A 186 -14.15 19.84 -4.97
N SER A 187 -14.01 19.20 -6.12
CA SER A 187 -12.72 19.14 -6.82
C SER A 187 -12.26 20.51 -7.32
N ASP A 188 -13.18 21.43 -7.58
CA ASP A 188 -12.89 22.83 -7.89
C ASP A 188 -12.48 23.64 -6.64
N GLU A 189 -12.63 23.13 -5.42
CA GLU A 189 -12.03 23.72 -4.22
C GLU A 189 -10.62 23.20 -3.93
N VAL A 190 -10.06 22.34 -4.79
CA VAL A 190 -8.71 21.80 -4.63
C VAL A 190 -7.86 22.13 -5.85
N GLY A 191 -6.79 22.89 -5.63
CA GLY A 191 -5.80 23.21 -6.65
C GLY A 191 -4.63 22.24 -6.64
N THR A 192 -3.89 22.22 -7.74
CA THR A 192 -2.68 21.43 -7.89
C THR A 192 -1.45 22.34 -7.92
N VAL A 193 -0.44 22.01 -7.14
CA VAL A 193 0.80 22.79 -7.02
C VAL A 193 2.00 21.97 -7.47
N THR A 194 2.74 22.48 -8.45
CA THR A 194 4.02 21.92 -8.86
C THR A 194 5.15 22.77 -8.30
N PHE A 195 6.05 22.16 -7.52
CA PHE A 195 7.24 22.83 -6.98
C PHE A 195 8.43 22.67 -7.93
N LEU A 196 8.94 23.78 -8.43
CA LEU A 196 10.15 23.84 -9.25
C LEU A 196 11.25 24.50 -8.43
N VAL A 197 11.92 23.70 -7.61
CA VAL A 197 13.03 24.16 -6.77
C VAL A 197 14.33 24.08 -7.56
N SER A 198 15.05 25.19 -7.61
CA SER A 198 16.38 25.33 -8.24
C SER A 198 17.37 24.24 -7.78
N GLU A 199 17.39 23.97 -6.47
CA GLU A 199 18.27 23.00 -5.85
C GLU A 199 17.63 21.64 -5.70
N ARG A 200 18.42 20.57 -5.87
CA ARG A 200 18.02 19.19 -5.55
C ARG A 200 18.18 18.88 -4.06
N ASN A 201 17.43 17.91 -3.56
CA ASN A 201 17.42 17.43 -2.18
C ASN A 201 17.06 18.49 -1.13
N ALA A 202 16.43 19.59 -1.52
CA ALA A 202 15.87 20.57 -0.60
C ALA A 202 14.55 20.03 -0.01
N ASP A 203 14.37 20.18 1.30
CA ASP A 203 13.14 19.82 2.00
C ASP A 203 12.05 20.84 1.70
N VAL A 204 10.91 20.38 1.19
CA VAL A 204 9.72 21.20 0.90
C VAL A 204 8.67 20.89 1.95
N MET A 205 8.11 21.94 2.56
CA MET A 205 7.06 21.87 3.58
C MET A 205 5.91 22.81 3.21
N VAL A 206 4.68 22.36 3.48
CA VAL A 206 3.44 23.14 3.30
C VAL A 206 2.62 23.03 4.58
N ASP A 207 2.21 24.17 5.14
CA ASP A 207 1.50 24.30 6.42
C ASP A 207 2.17 23.53 7.56
N GLY A 208 3.51 23.57 7.60
CA GLY A 208 4.33 22.86 8.59
C GLY A 208 4.47 21.36 8.35
N ARG A 209 3.79 20.77 7.35
CA ARG A 209 3.92 19.36 6.99
C ARG A 209 4.95 19.20 5.88
N ARG A 210 5.91 18.29 6.08
CA ARG A 210 6.94 17.96 5.08
C ARG A 210 6.31 17.19 3.92
N VAL A 211 6.36 17.76 2.72
CA VAL A 211 5.78 17.17 1.52
C VAL A 211 6.74 16.23 0.79
N GLY A 212 8.04 16.54 0.85
CA GLY A 212 9.05 15.75 0.16
C GLY A 212 10.38 16.47 0.02
N LYS A 213 11.28 15.90 -0.78
CA LYS A 213 12.51 16.57 -1.23
C LYS A 213 12.38 17.00 -2.68
N SER A 214 13.08 18.05 -3.08
CA SER A 214 13.17 18.46 -4.47
C SER A 214 14.05 17.52 -5.30
N PRO A 215 13.71 17.23 -6.56
CA PRO A 215 12.45 17.59 -7.22
C PRO A 215 11.28 16.83 -6.60
N VAL A 216 10.17 17.54 -6.34
CA VAL A 216 8.93 16.90 -5.90
C VAL A 216 8.32 16.22 -7.13
N THR A 217 8.29 14.88 -7.13
CA THR A 217 7.96 14.08 -8.32
C THR A 217 6.48 14.08 -8.68
N GLU A 218 5.62 14.35 -7.71
CA GLU A 218 4.17 14.38 -7.90
C GLU A 218 3.61 15.77 -7.60
N PRO A 219 2.74 16.32 -8.45
CA PRO A 219 2.03 17.55 -8.14
C PRO A 219 1.24 17.42 -6.83
N LEU A 220 1.38 18.42 -5.97
CA LEU A 220 0.74 18.42 -4.66
C LEU A 220 -0.68 18.98 -4.77
N ARG A 221 -1.67 18.24 -4.28
CA ARG A 221 -3.06 18.70 -4.24
C ARG A 221 -3.33 19.38 -2.89
N LEU A 222 -3.78 20.63 -2.93
CA LEU A 222 -4.03 21.47 -1.75
C LEU A 222 -5.42 22.09 -1.87
N ARG A 223 -6.06 22.38 -0.72
CA ARG A 223 -7.27 23.19 -0.71
C ARG A 223 -6.98 24.55 -1.34
N ALA A 224 -7.99 25.15 -1.96
CA ALA A 224 -7.87 26.49 -2.51
C ALA A 224 -7.66 27.50 -1.38
N GLY A 225 -6.91 28.56 -1.69
CA GLY A 225 -6.59 29.63 -0.74
C GLY A 225 -5.14 29.62 -0.23
N PRO A 226 -4.86 30.37 0.84
CA PRO A 226 -3.49 30.65 1.27
C PRO A 226 -2.89 29.47 2.05
N HIS A 227 -1.71 29.03 1.61
CA HIS A 227 -0.88 28.01 2.25
C HIS A 227 0.50 28.56 2.58
N ASP A 228 1.07 28.18 3.73
CA ASP A 228 2.43 28.57 4.11
C ASP A 228 3.43 27.57 3.53
N VAL A 229 4.30 28.03 2.63
CA VAL A 229 5.34 27.21 2.03
C VAL A 229 6.70 27.54 2.65
N LEU A 230 7.43 26.51 3.04
CA LEU A 230 8.81 26.59 3.51
C LEU A 230 9.67 25.61 2.71
N VAL A 231 10.77 26.09 2.14
CA VAL A 231 11.78 25.25 1.47
C VAL A 231 13.12 25.48 2.15
N MET A 232 13.77 24.38 2.54
CA MET A 232 15.01 24.39 3.29
C MET A 232 16.05 23.49 2.66
N LYS A 233 17.31 23.92 2.70
CA LYS A 233 18.46 23.10 2.32
C LYS A 233 19.67 23.55 3.15
N PRO A 234 20.42 22.63 3.77
CA PRO A 234 21.65 23.00 4.47
C PRO A 234 22.60 23.80 3.56
N GLY A 235 23.09 24.94 4.05
CA GLY A 235 23.94 25.88 3.30
C GLY A 235 23.18 26.97 2.53
N TYR A 236 21.84 26.95 2.56
CA TYR A 236 20.98 27.91 1.86
C TYR A 236 20.00 28.57 2.82
N ALA A 237 19.74 29.86 2.59
CA ALA A 237 18.80 30.61 3.41
C ALA A 237 17.39 30.02 3.26
N PRO A 238 16.62 29.87 4.36
CA PRO A 238 15.29 29.30 4.31
C PRO A 238 14.38 30.16 3.45
N TRP A 239 13.75 29.53 2.46
CA TRP A 239 12.79 30.21 1.60
C TRP A 239 11.39 30.02 2.17
N LYS A 240 10.73 31.10 2.58
CA LYS A 240 9.37 31.08 3.14
C LYS A 240 8.46 32.04 2.39
N ARG A 241 7.29 31.57 1.97
CA ARG A 241 6.29 32.42 1.30
C ARG A 241 4.88 31.87 1.45
N LYS A 242 3.88 32.76 1.47
CA LYS A 242 2.48 32.39 1.29
C LYS A 242 2.20 32.08 -0.18
N LEU A 243 1.68 30.88 -0.43
CA LEU A 243 1.19 30.42 -1.72
C LEU A 243 -0.33 30.45 -1.73
N ASP A 244 -0.91 31.30 -2.56
CA ASP A 244 -2.35 31.25 -2.82
C ASP A 244 -2.65 30.19 -3.89
N VAL A 245 -3.36 29.12 -3.50
CA VAL A 245 -3.68 27.99 -4.38
C VAL A 245 -5.00 28.27 -5.10
N PRO A 246 -5.04 28.22 -6.45
CA PRO A 246 -6.27 28.48 -7.19
C PRO A 246 -7.26 27.34 -7.01
N ALA A 247 -8.54 27.69 -6.90
CA ALA A 247 -9.67 26.77 -6.96
C ALA A 247 -9.66 25.98 -8.28
N GLY A 248 -9.52 24.65 -8.20
CA GLY A 248 -9.57 23.72 -9.34
C GLY A 248 -8.44 23.85 -10.36
N GLY A 249 -7.54 24.81 -10.16
CA GLY A 249 -6.49 25.17 -11.11
C GLY A 249 -5.13 24.58 -10.76
N GLU A 250 -4.18 24.77 -11.68
CA GLU A 250 -2.78 24.44 -11.44
C GLU A 250 -1.95 25.69 -11.14
N LYS A 251 -1.00 25.57 -10.22
CA LYS A 251 -0.02 26.62 -9.92
C LYS A 251 1.39 26.04 -9.89
N ARG A 252 2.29 26.63 -10.68
CA ARG A 252 3.71 26.30 -10.66
C ARG A 252 4.43 27.28 -9.76
N LEU A 253 5.00 26.80 -8.67
CA LEU A 253 5.80 27.61 -7.75
C LEU A 253 7.28 27.38 -8.05
N GLN A 254 7.92 28.38 -8.65
CA GLN A 254 9.36 28.41 -8.80
C GLN A 254 10.01 28.89 -7.51
N VAL A 255 10.97 28.12 -7.01
CA VAL A 255 11.70 28.40 -5.77
C VAL A 255 13.18 28.49 -6.08
N GLN A 256 13.73 29.69 -5.92
CA GLN A 256 15.17 29.92 -6.00
C GLN A 256 15.72 30.06 -4.59
N LEU A 257 16.62 29.15 -4.21
CA LEU A 257 17.33 29.23 -2.94
C LEU A 257 18.57 30.10 -3.12
N ALA A 258 18.85 30.95 -2.13
CA ALA A 258 20.07 31.75 -2.09
C ALA A 258 21.04 31.14 -1.07
N ASP A 259 22.32 31.14 -1.40
CA ASP A 259 23.37 30.68 -0.47
C ASP A 259 23.36 31.56 0.80
N GLU A 260 23.53 30.95 1.97
CA GLU A 260 23.61 31.73 3.24
C GLU A 260 24.87 32.61 3.32
N ALA A 261 25.86 32.36 2.45
CA ALA A 261 27.18 32.98 2.51
C ALA A 261 27.30 34.36 1.81
N GLY A 262 26.17 35.02 1.50
CA GLY A 262 26.15 36.30 0.76
C GLY A 262 25.75 37.53 1.57
N GLY A 263 25.77 37.45 2.90
CA GLY A 263 25.32 38.53 3.80
C GLY A 263 26.46 39.20 4.57
N ASP A 264 27.49 39.71 3.90
CA ASP A 264 28.28 40.81 4.45
C ASP A 264 29.11 41.56 3.38
N LEU A 265 29.15 42.89 3.55
CA LEU A 265 29.95 43.91 2.86
C LEU A 265 29.38 44.55 1.56
N ALA A 266 28.48 45.54 1.73
CA ALA A 266 28.70 46.94 1.32
C ALA A 266 27.41 47.79 1.33
N GLY A 267 27.41 48.91 2.06
CA GLY A 267 26.60 50.09 1.66
C GLY A 267 25.64 50.74 2.67
N GLY A 268 26.14 51.17 3.83
CA GLY A 268 25.80 52.44 4.52
C GLY A 268 24.36 52.92 4.75
N GLY A 269 23.98 53.08 6.03
CA GLY A 269 23.13 54.19 6.48
C GLY A 269 22.02 53.91 7.49
N GLY A 270 22.34 53.96 8.79
CA GLY A 270 21.46 54.55 9.82
C GLY A 270 20.37 53.70 10.51
N GLY A 271 20.63 53.33 11.78
CA GLY A 271 19.63 53.50 12.85
C GLY A 271 18.87 52.27 13.38
N GLY A 272 19.46 51.58 14.37
CA GLY A 272 18.81 51.23 15.64
C GLY A 272 17.78 50.09 15.72
N GLY A 273 18.06 49.11 16.60
CA GLY A 273 17.04 48.29 17.28
C GLY A 273 17.13 46.79 17.00
N GLY A 274 17.88 46.06 17.82
CA GLY A 274 18.13 44.63 17.63
C GLY A 274 16.97 43.71 18.01
N SER A 275 17.08 42.44 17.61
CA SER A 275 17.04 41.31 18.53
C SER A 275 17.43 40.02 17.80
N ILE A 276 18.44 39.38 18.37
CA ILE A 276 18.96 38.05 18.12
C ILE A 276 17.89 37.07 18.61
N TRP A 277 17.56 35.99 17.87
CA TRP A 277 16.92 34.82 18.48
C TRP A 277 17.53 33.49 18.04
N PRO A 278 17.64 32.50 18.96
CA PRO A 278 18.55 31.37 18.86
C PRO A 278 17.84 30.01 18.60
N TRP A 279 18.59 29.07 18.02
CA TRP A 279 18.58 27.59 18.12
C TRP A 279 17.26 26.78 18.16
N VAL A 280 17.16 25.80 17.24
CA VAL A 280 16.48 24.51 17.49
C VAL A 280 17.54 23.41 17.43
N THR A 281 17.86 22.86 18.60
CA THR A 281 18.59 21.60 18.77
C THR A 281 17.62 20.45 18.57
N MET A 282 17.92 19.56 17.61
CA MET A 282 17.20 18.31 17.41
C MET A 282 17.94 17.21 18.18
N GLY A 283 17.38 16.81 19.33
CA GLY A 283 17.83 15.64 20.08
C GLY A 283 17.39 14.36 19.36
N VAL A 284 18.35 13.56 18.92
CA VAL A 284 18.14 12.18 18.49
C VAL A 284 18.19 11.28 19.72
N GLY A 285 17.05 10.71 20.10
CA GLY A 285 16.98 9.60 21.05
C GLY A 285 16.89 8.28 20.30
N VAL A 286 17.98 7.50 20.32
CA VAL A 286 17.97 6.07 20.03
C VAL A 286 17.94 5.36 21.38
N ALA A 287 16.93 4.54 21.61
CA ALA A 287 16.94 3.54 22.68
C ALA A 287 17.02 2.16 22.03
N ALA A 288 17.95 1.37 22.56
CA ALA A 288 18.11 -0.07 22.33
C ALA A 288 17.01 -0.87 23.04
#